data_AF-A0A3S3PX11-F1
#
_entry.id   AF-A0A3S3PX11-F1
#
_cell.length_a   1.000
_cell.length_b   1.000
_cell.length_c   1.000
_cell.angle_alpha   90.00
_cell.angle_beta   90.00
_cell.angle_gamma   90.00
#
_symmetry.space_group_name_H-M   'P 1'
#
loop_
_entity.id
_entity.type
_entity.pdbx_description
1 polymer ?
#
loop_
_entity_poly.entity_id
_entity_poly.type
_entity_poly.pdbx_seq_one_letter_code
_entity_poly.pdbx_strand_id
1 'polypeptide(L)'
;MAIFNIQDPWALTFGVLGNFISFMVYLAPLPTFYRVYKKKSTEGFQSVPYGDDVLLVTINSVGCFIETTYIAMYIGYAPRRARIFTSKLLMLLNIGVFGLILLLTQLLAKGPRRIRVLGWVCVAFSVSVFAAPLSIMRLVIRTKSVEFMPFFLSFFLTLSAVMWFSYGFFQKDIYIALPNVLGFAFGIIQMILYAIYRRHAKKVTLEQKLPEQAIDIAKLSAPGVHPIATQSEEINMIMEGLSQDAPTARAGDKSMASPNEILMIKCGEV
;
A
#
# COMPACT_ATOMS: atom_id res chain seq x y z
N MET A 1 -1.01 40.61 14.67
CA MET A 1 -0.15 39.68 13.91
C MET A 1 0.84 39.07 14.90
N ALA A 2 1.03 37.77 14.86
CA ALA A 2 2.07 37.05 15.60
C ALA A 2 2.53 35.91 14.69
N ILE A 3 3.52 36.21 13.85
CA ILE A 3 4.15 35.26 12.92
C ILE A 3 5.54 35.02 13.49
N PHE A 4 6.02 33.77 13.41
CA PHE A 4 7.24 33.26 14.04
C PHE A 4 7.13 33.24 15.58
N ASN A 5 6.90 32.05 16.14
CA ASN A 5 7.01 31.83 17.58
C ASN A 5 7.71 30.49 17.83
N ILE A 6 9.04 30.51 17.68
CA ILE A 6 9.94 29.35 17.75
C ILE A 6 10.07 28.87 19.21
N GLN A 7 8.97 28.41 19.79
CA GLN A 7 8.84 28.03 21.20
C GLN A 7 8.85 26.51 21.44
N ASP A 8 8.73 25.69 20.39
CA ASP A 8 8.96 24.24 20.48
C ASP A 8 9.97 23.76 19.39
N PRO A 9 11.24 23.55 19.76
CA PRO A 9 12.26 23.00 18.85
C PRO A 9 11.92 21.60 18.32
N TRP A 10 11.09 20.81 19.01
CA TRP A 10 10.67 19.49 18.55
C TRP A 10 9.64 19.62 17.44
N ALA A 11 8.68 20.54 17.54
CA ALA A 11 7.76 20.84 16.46
C ALA A 11 8.52 21.20 15.16
N LEU A 12 9.47 22.14 15.23
CA LEU A 12 10.33 22.49 14.09
C LEU A 12 11.09 21.26 13.54
N THR A 13 11.71 20.47 14.42
CA THR A 13 12.49 19.27 14.03
C THR A 13 11.62 18.22 13.32
N PHE A 14 10.48 17.83 13.90
CA PHE A 14 9.58 16.85 13.30
C PHE A 14 8.88 17.37 12.05
N GLY A 15 8.58 18.68 11.95
CA GLY A 15 8.04 19.28 10.75
C GLY A 15 9.04 19.31 9.57
N VAL A 16 10.32 19.57 9.83
CA VAL A 16 11.39 19.52 8.82
C VAL A 16 11.65 18.08 8.34
N LEU A 17 11.75 17.13 9.27
CA LEU A 17 11.87 15.70 8.93
C LEU A 17 10.64 15.20 8.17
N GLY A 18 9.44 15.60 8.60
CA GLY A 18 8.17 15.33 7.93
C GLY A 18 8.14 15.87 6.50
N ASN A 19 8.60 17.10 6.26
CA ASN A 19 8.76 17.67 4.92
C ASN A 19 9.71 16.81 4.06
N PHE A 20 10.90 16.48 4.56
CA PHE A 20 11.90 15.71 3.81
C PHE A 20 11.40 14.31 3.41
N ILE A 21 10.84 13.55 4.36
CA ILE A 21 10.32 12.20 4.11
C ILE A 21 9.08 12.26 3.21
N SER A 22 8.22 13.27 3.38
CA SER A 22 7.03 13.42 2.52
C SER A 22 7.38 13.84 1.10
N PHE A 23 8.45 14.60 0.90
CA PHE A 23 9.00 14.87 -0.44
C PHE A 23 9.44 13.55 -1.10
N MET A 24 10.18 12.68 -0.40
CA MET A 24 10.51 11.34 -0.92
C MET A 24 9.27 10.50 -1.27
N VAL A 25 8.20 10.59 -0.47
CA VAL A 25 6.91 9.93 -0.75
C VAL A 25 6.19 10.53 -1.96
N TYR A 26 6.18 11.86 -2.14
CA TYR A 26 5.61 12.50 -3.34
C TYR A 26 6.38 12.15 -4.62
N LEU A 27 7.67 11.82 -4.52
CA LEU A 27 8.45 11.31 -5.65
C LEU A 27 8.25 9.81 -5.91
N ALA A 28 7.55 9.06 -5.05
CA ALA A 28 7.31 7.63 -5.21
C ALA A 28 6.61 7.23 -6.53
N PRO A 29 5.69 8.03 -7.12
CA PRO A 29 5.13 7.74 -8.43
C PRO A 29 6.08 8.05 -9.60
N LEU A 30 7.24 8.70 -9.39
CA LEU A 30 8.15 9.08 -10.48
C LEU A 30 8.59 7.91 -11.37
N PRO A 31 8.89 6.68 -10.91
CA PRO A 31 9.25 5.60 -11.83
C PRO A 31 8.10 5.23 -12.79
N THR A 32 6.86 5.27 -12.30
CA THR A 32 5.64 5.04 -13.08
C THR A 32 5.40 6.16 -14.07
N PHE A 33 5.55 7.43 -13.64
CA PHE A 33 5.42 8.57 -14.54
C PHE A 33 6.61 8.72 -15.50
N TYR A 34 7.83 8.34 -15.12
CA TYR A 34 9.01 8.31 -15.99
C TYR A 34 8.81 7.34 -17.17
N ARG A 35 8.12 6.21 -16.94
CA ARG A 35 7.70 5.29 -18.02
C ARG A 35 6.72 5.93 -19.03
N VAL A 36 5.91 6.90 -18.60
CA VAL A 36 5.01 7.70 -19.46
C VAL A 36 5.78 8.87 -20.11
N TYR A 37 6.57 9.57 -19.30
CA TYR A 37 7.40 10.73 -19.60
C TYR A 37 8.64 10.39 -20.45
N LYS A 38 8.93 9.11 -20.75
CA LYS A 38 9.89 8.74 -21.80
C LYS A 38 9.47 9.22 -23.21
N LYS A 39 8.30 9.86 -23.33
CA LYS A 39 7.82 10.69 -24.47
C LYS A 39 8.16 12.20 -24.40
N LYS A 40 8.90 12.64 -23.36
CA LYS A 40 9.78 13.84 -23.18
C LYS A 40 9.18 15.19 -22.69
N SER A 41 9.85 15.78 -21.68
CA SER A 41 10.08 17.24 -21.43
C SER A 41 9.30 17.80 -20.19
N THR A 42 9.73 18.57 -19.16
CA THR A 42 11.01 19.20 -18.67
C THR A 42 10.93 19.48 -17.14
N GLU A 43 11.86 20.24 -16.53
CA GLU A 43 12.08 20.42 -15.07
C GLU A 43 11.99 21.89 -14.57
N GLY A 44 11.99 22.13 -13.23
CA GLY A 44 12.60 23.34 -12.65
C GLY A 44 12.07 23.93 -11.30
N PHE A 45 13.02 24.40 -10.47
CA PHE A 45 12.94 25.49 -9.45
C PHE A 45 12.68 25.22 -7.94
N GLN A 46 12.91 26.28 -7.13
CA GLN A 46 13.55 26.24 -5.79
C GLN A 46 12.63 26.59 -4.60
N SER A 47 13.19 26.49 -3.38
CA SER A 47 12.51 26.61 -2.07
C SER A 47 12.30 28.04 -1.53
N VAL A 48 11.34 28.15 -0.60
CA VAL A 48 10.79 29.38 0.02
C VAL A 48 10.69 29.13 1.55
N PRO A 49 10.85 30.13 2.45
CA PRO A 49 11.36 29.88 3.81
C PRO A 49 10.35 29.35 4.83
N TYR A 50 10.90 28.83 5.93
CA TYR A 50 10.17 28.09 6.97
C TYR A 50 9.67 28.97 8.13
N GLY A 51 8.57 28.51 8.72
CA GLY A 51 7.92 28.96 9.94
C GLY A 51 6.90 27.87 10.34
N ASP A 52 6.30 27.96 11.52
CA ASP A 52 5.67 26.79 12.15
C ASP A 52 4.50 26.23 11.33
N ASP A 53 3.44 27.02 11.07
CA ASP A 53 2.37 26.66 10.13
C ASP A 53 2.87 26.49 8.69
N VAL A 54 3.94 27.21 8.33
CA VAL A 54 4.50 27.24 6.97
C VAL A 54 5.06 25.87 6.59
N LEU A 55 5.54 25.06 7.54
CA LEU A 55 5.98 23.68 7.29
C LEU A 55 4.86 22.76 6.77
N LEU A 56 3.61 22.99 7.19
CA LEU A 56 2.45 22.28 6.64
C LEU A 56 2.04 22.87 5.29
N VAL A 57 2.11 24.20 5.14
CA VAL A 57 1.81 24.87 3.87
C VAL A 57 2.81 24.51 2.77
N THR A 58 4.11 24.40 3.06
CA THR A 58 5.15 24.05 2.08
C THR A 58 4.93 22.65 1.54
N ILE A 59 4.74 21.66 2.41
CA ILE A 59 4.61 20.27 1.95
C ILE A 59 3.33 20.05 1.15
N ASN A 60 2.22 20.69 1.54
CA ASN A 60 0.96 20.62 0.79
C ASN A 60 1.03 21.41 -0.52
N SER A 61 1.75 22.54 -0.58
CA SER A 61 1.96 23.29 -1.84
C SER A 61 2.81 22.51 -2.83
N VAL A 62 3.89 21.88 -2.36
CA VAL A 62 4.73 20.98 -3.16
C VAL A 62 3.93 19.76 -3.62
N GLY A 63 3.12 19.18 -2.74
CA GLY A 63 2.15 18.13 -3.08
C GLY A 63 1.19 18.55 -4.19
N CYS A 64 0.51 19.69 -4.03
CA CYS A 64 -0.42 20.23 -5.03
C CYS A 64 0.26 20.48 -6.39
N PHE A 65 1.50 20.97 -6.41
CA PHE A 65 2.27 21.16 -7.65
C PHE A 65 2.60 19.83 -8.34
N ILE A 66 3.08 18.85 -7.58
CA ILE A 66 3.42 17.51 -8.08
C ILE A 66 2.17 16.77 -8.57
N GLU A 67 1.08 16.78 -7.79
CA GLU A 67 -0.20 16.18 -8.15
C GLU A 67 -0.83 16.85 -9.37
N THR A 68 -0.81 18.19 -9.46
CA THR A 68 -1.27 18.92 -10.65
C THR A 68 -0.48 18.51 -11.89
N THR A 69 0.84 18.32 -11.76
CA THR A 69 1.71 17.86 -12.86
C THR A 69 1.38 16.42 -13.27
N TYR A 70 1.17 15.51 -12.32
CA TYR A 70 0.73 14.14 -12.58
C TYR A 70 -0.66 14.08 -13.25
N ILE A 71 -1.60 14.91 -12.79
CA ILE A 71 -2.95 15.06 -13.36
C ILE A 71 -2.89 15.63 -14.78
N ALA A 72 -2.07 16.65 -15.02
CA ALA A 72 -1.89 17.26 -16.34
C ALA A 72 -1.31 16.24 -17.35
N MET A 73 -0.30 15.47 -16.96
CA MET A 73 0.22 14.36 -17.77
C MET A 73 -0.84 13.29 -18.03
N TYR A 74 -1.60 12.88 -17.01
CA TYR A 74 -2.68 11.91 -17.17
C TYR A 74 -3.73 12.42 -18.17
N ILE A 75 -4.22 13.66 -18.01
CA ILE A 75 -5.17 14.29 -18.93
C ILE A 75 -4.59 14.37 -20.35
N GLY A 76 -3.31 14.73 -20.51
CA GLY A 76 -2.63 14.81 -21.80
C GLY A 76 -2.59 13.49 -22.56
N TYR A 77 -2.28 12.38 -21.88
CA TYR A 77 -2.13 11.05 -22.50
C TYR A 77 -3.37 10.15 -22.45
N ALA A 78 -4.36 10.42 -21.58
CA ALA A 78 -5.55 9.58 -21.43
C ALA A 78 -6.49 9.64 -22.65
N PRO A 79 -7.15 8.51 -23.00
CA PRO A 79 -8.15 8.47 -24.07
C PRO A 79 -9.36 9.34 -23.74
N ARG A 80 -10.03 9.90 -24.77
CA ARG A 80 -11.06 10.95 -24.63
C ARG A 80 -12.12 10.65 -23.56
N ARG A 81 -12.63 9.42 -23.46
CA ARG A 81 -13.62 9.03 -22.43
C ARG A 81 -13.09 9.19 -21.00
N ALA A 82 -11.90 8.64 -20.72
CA ALA A 82 -11.25 8.75 -19.41
C ALA A 82 -10.86 10.20 -19.09
N ARG A 83 -10.31 10.93 -20.07
CA ARG A 83 -9.96 12.35 -19.95
C ARG A 83 -11.17 13.19 -19.50
N ILE A 84 -12.31 13.07 -20.18
CA ILE A 84 -13.53 13.82 -19.86
C ILE A 84 -14.06 13.45 -18.47
N PHE A 85 -14.02 12.17 -18.09
CA PHE A 85 -14.42 11.72 -16.76
C PHE A 85 -13.53 12.35 -15.66
N THR A 86 -12.21 12.23 -15.78
CA THR A 86 -11.26 12.77 -14.82
C THR A 86 -11.34 14.30 -14.74
N SER A 87 -11.43 15.02 -15.86
CA SER A 87 -11.61 16.48 -15.85
C SER A 87 -12.91 16.91 -15.18
N LYS A 88 -14.03 16.21 -15.40
CA LYS A 88 -15.30 16.49 -14.70
C LYS A 88 -15.18 16.26 -13.20
N LEU A 89 -14.56 15.15 -12.77
CA LEU A 89 -14.36 14.83 -11.36
C LEU A 89 -13.47 15.88 -10.67
N LEU A 90 -12.40 16.32 -11.33
CA LEU A 90 -11.49 17.35 -10.81
C LEU A 90 -12.16 18.70 -10.67
N MET A 91 -12.94 19.14 -11.66
CA MET A 91 -13.72 20.38 -11.57
C MET A 91 -14.76 20.30 -10.45
N LEU A 92 -15.48 19.17 -10.34
CA LEU A 92 -16.48 18.95 -9.30
C LEU A 92 -15.86 19.03 -7.89
N LEU A 93 -14.71 18.39 -7.66
CA LEU A 93 -14.07 18.37 -6.34
C LEU A 93 -13.35 19.69 -6.00
N ASN A 94 -12.50 20.21 -6.90
CA ASN A 94 -11.63 21.34 -6.59
C ASN A 94 -12.31 22.71 -6.76
N ILE A 95 -13.28 22.84 -7.67
CA ILE A 95 -14.00 24.10 -7.89
C ILE A 95 -15.37 24.03 -7.20
N GLY A 96 -16.11 22.94 -7.40
CA GLY A 96 -17.44 22.74 -6.78
C GLY A 96 -17.37 22.54 -5.27
N VAL A 97 -16.91 21.36 -4.82
CA VAL A 97 -16.96 20.95 -3.41
C VAL A 97 -16.04 21.83 -2.54
N PHE A 98 -14.77 22.00 -2.92
CA PHE A 98 -13.83 22.84 -2.16
C PHE A 98 -14.23 24.32 -2.16
N GLY A 99 -14.68 24.87 -3.29
CA GLY A 99 -15.21 26.23 -3.37
C GLY A 99 -16.45 26.44 -2.49
N LEU A 100 -17.37 25.47 -2.47
CA LEU A 100 -18.54 25.47 -1.59
C LEU A 100 -18.16 25.38 -0.10
N ILE A 101 -17.18 24.54 0.25
CA ILE A 101 -16.65 24.44 1.63
C ILE A 101 -16.09 25.79 2.08
N LEU A 102 -15.28 26.45 1.25
CA LEU A 102 -14.74 27.77 1.57
C LEU A 102 -15.86 28.80 1.72
N LEU A 103 -16.79 28.87 0.76
CA LEU A 103 -17.92 29.81 0.79
C LEU A 103 -18.79 29.64 2.04
N LEU A 104 -19.27 28.42 2.30
CA LEU A 104 -20.09 28.11 3.47
C LEU A 104 -19.35 28.40 4.77
N THR A 105 -18.06 28.07 4.85
CA THR A 105 -17.30 28.33 6.08
C THR A 105 -17.08 29.82 6.32
N GLN A 106 -16.83 30.63 5.29
CA GLN A 106 -16.70 32.09 5.44
C GLN A 106 -18.03 32.77 5.82
N LEU A 107 -19.16 32.27 5.31
CA LEU A 107 -20.49 32.79 5.64
C LEU A 107 -20.96 32.36 7.04
N LEU A 108 -20.74 31.10 7.42
CA LEU A 108 -21.34 30.48 8.61
C LEU A 108 -20.39 30.41 9.84
N ALA A 109 -19.09 30.65 9.68
CA ALA A 109 -18.11 30.55 10.78
C ALA A 109 -17.07 31.69 10.76
N LYS A 110 -16.86 32.28 11.95
CA LYS A 110 -15.89 33.36 12.18
C LYS A 110 -14.88 32.97 13.25
N GLY A 111 -13.68 33.56 13.21
CA GLY A 111 -12.63 33.37 14.23
C GLY A 111 -12.31 31.89 14.51
N PRO A 112 -12.12 31.49 15.78
CA PRO A 112 -11.81 30.10 16.16
C PRO A 112 -12.83 29.05 15.73
N ARG A 113 -14.09 29.42 15.43
CA ARG A 113 -15.08 28.48 14.88
C ARG A 113 -14.73 28.07 13.44
N ARG A 114 -14.20 29.00 12.62
CA ARG A 114 -13.76 28.72 11.25
C ARG A 114 -12.61 27.71 11.25
N ILE A 115 -11.62 27.90 12.12
CA ILE A 115 -10.46 27.00 12.25
C ILE A 115 -10.92 25.59 12.61
N ARG A 116 -11.77 25.43 13.64
CA ARG A 116 -12.28 24.11 14.05
C ARG A 116 -13.13 23.41 13.00
N VAL A 117 -13.91 24.14 12.20
CA VAL A 117 -14.68 23.57 11.08
C VAL A 117 -13.75 23.08 9.98
N LEU A 118 -12.78 23.90 9.56
CA LEU A 118 -11.81 23.52 8.53
C LEU A 118 -10.94 22.33 8.98
N GLY A 119 -10.47 22.31 10.23
CA GLY A 119 -9.71 21.20 10.79
C GLY A 119 -10.45 19.86 10.72
N TRP A 120 -11.73 19.83 11.12
CA TRP A 120 -12.55 18.61 11.00
C TRP A 120 -12.84 18.21 9.55
N VAL A 121 -12.99 19.17 8.63
CA VAL A 121 -13.12 18.89 7.18
C VAL A 121 -11.82 18.31 6.62
N CYS A 122 -10.66 18.86 6.97
CA CYS A 122 -9.35 18.33 6.61
C CYS A 122 -9.18 16.89 7.13
N VAL A 123 -9.48 16.62 8.41
CA VAL A 123 -9.48 15.26 8.97
C VAL A 123 -10.36 14.31 8.15
N ALA A 124 -11.58 14.71 7.79
CA ALA A 124 -12.48 13.86 7.00
C ALA A 124 -11.88 13.48 5.63
N PHE A 125 -11.26 14.44 4.92
CA PHE A 125 -10.55 14.15 3.67
C PHE A 125 -9.29 13.30 3.89
N SER A 126 -8.45 13.63 4.87
CA SER A 126 -7.23 12.87 5.22
C SER A 126 -7.51 11.44 5.69
N VAL A 127 -8.68 11.16 6.26
CA VAL A 127 -9.11 9.78 6.57
C VAL A 127 -9.66 9.08 5.32
N SER A 128 -10.38 9.80 4.45
CA SER A 128 -10.97 9.20 3.24
C SER A 128 -9.95 8.63 2.25
N VAL A 129 -8.75 9.23 2.14
CA VAL A 129 -7.68 8.73 1.25
C VAL A 129 -7.15 7.35 1.65
N PHE A 130 -7.34 6.91 2.90
CA PHE A 130 -6.97 5.54 3.33
C PHE A 130 -7.80 4.43 2.66
N ALA A 131 -8.88 4.77 1.94
CA ALA A 131 -9.57 3.83 1.07
C ALA A 131 -8.65 3.19 0.01
N ALA A 132 -7.63 3.91 -0.48
CA ALA A 132 -6.65 3.39 -1.43
C ALA A 132 -5.75 2.29 -0.83
N PRO A 133 -4.98 2.51 0.26
CA PRO A 133 -4.20 1.44 0.89
C PRO A 133 -5.06 0.29 1.42
N LEU A 134 -6.29 0.54 1.89
CA LEU A 134 -7.26 -0.52 2.22
C LEU A 134 -7.57 -1.42 1.01
N SER A 135 -7.78 -0.84 -0.18
CA SER A 135 -7.98 -1.58 -1.42
C SER A 135 -6.74 -2.40 -1.82
N ILE A 136 -5.54 -1.85 -1.68
CA ILE A 136 -4.28 -2.56 -1.96
C ILE A 136 -4.03 -3.70 -0.97
N MET A 137 -4.31 -3.52 0.33
CA MET A 137 -4.25 -4.61 1.32
C MET A 137 -5.23 -5.75 0.98
N ARG A 138 -6.46 -5.42 0.60
CA ARG A 138 -7.46 -6.39 0.12
C ARG A 138 -6.97 -7.13 -1.13
N LEU A 139 -6.31 -6.42 -2.06
CA LEU A 139 -5.75 -7.01 -3.28
C LEU A 139 -4.64 -8.03 -2.94
N VAL A 140 -3.65 -7.66 -2.12
CA VAL A 140 -2.56 -8.56 -1.69
C VAL A 140 -3.10 -9.82 -0.99
N ILE A 141 -4.09 -9.68 -0.11
CA ILE A 141 -4.72 -10.81 0.59
C ILE A 141 -5.43 -11.77 -0.40
N ARG A 142 -6.01 -11.24 -1.49
CA ARG A 142 -6.71 -12.03 -2.53
C ARG A 142 -5.74 -12.66 -3.55
N THR A 143 -4.76 -11.92 -4.05
CA THR A 143 -3.81 -12.41 -5.08
C THR A 143 -2.66 -13.23 -4.50
N LYS A 144 -2.45 -13.19 -3.18
CA LYS A 144 -1.29 -13.77 -2.48
C LYS A 144 0.07 -13.21 -2.93
N SER A 145 0.05 -12.09 -3.67
CA SER A 145 1.22 -11.41 -4.24
C SER A 145 1.36 -9.99 -3.69
N VAL A 146 2.61 -9.57 -3.44
CA VAL A 146 2.96 -8.24 -2.91
C VAL A 146 3.36 -7.24 -4.01
N GLU A 147 3.16 -7.58 -5.29
CA GLU A 147 3.55 -6.77 -6.45
C GLU A 147 3.06 -5.31 -6.38
N PHE A 148 1.80 -5.11 -6.01
CA PHE A 148 1.17 -3.80 -5.89
C PHE A 148 1.43 -3.10 -4.54
N MET A 149 2.24 -3.69 -3.66
CA MET A 149 2.58 -3.16 -2.33
C MET A 149 4.10 -3.18 -2.10
N PRO A 150 4.87 -2.27 -2.74
CA PRO A 150 6.30 -2.15 -2.52
C PRO A 150 6.62 -1.77 -1.06
N PHE A 151 7.53 -2.52 -0.44
CA PHE A 151 7.93 -2.36 0.96
C PHE A 151 8.40 -0.95 1.30
N PHE A 152 9.31 -0.38 0.49
CA PHE A 152 9.89 0.94 0.77
C PHE A 152 8.84 2.05 0.82
N LEU A 153 7.79 1.98 -0.01
CA LEU A 153 6.71 2.97 0.05
C LEU A 153 5.90 2.82 1.34
N SER A 154 5.59 1.59 1.75
CA SER A 154 4.91 1.31 3.02
C SER A 154 5.73 1.79 4.21
N PHE A 155 7.06 1.59 4.18
CA PHE A 155 8.00 2.06 5.19
C PHE A 155 8.09 3.59 5.26
N PHE A 156 8.31 4.28 4.13
CA PHE A 156 8.38 5.75 4.12
C PHE A 156 7.04 6.43 4.43
N LEU A 157 5.90 5.82 4.06
CA LEU A 157 4.57 6.27 4.51
C LEU A 157 4.41 6.12 6.02
N THR A 158 4.83 4.99 6.60
CA THR A 158 4.80 4.78 8.06
C THR A 158 5.68 5.82 8.76
N LEU A 159 6.89 6.05 8.26
CA LEU A 159 7.83 7.02 8.84
C LEU A 159 7.30 8.47 8.72
N SER A 160 6.71 8.84 7.58
CA SER A 160 6.03 10.13 7.39
C SER A 160 4.89 10.31 8.40
N ALA A 161 4.06 9.28 8.59
CA ALA A 161 2.98 9.31 9.57
C ALA A 161 3.50 9.51 11.01
N VAL A 162 4.62 8.90 11.39
CA VAL A 162 5.26 9.18 12.70
C VAL A 162 5.73 10.63 12.80
N MET A 163 6.40 11.17 11.76
CA MET A 163 6.87 12.57 11.80
C MET A 163 5.71 13.56 11.92
N TRP A 164 4.65 13.40 11.13
CA TRP A 164 3.48 14.29 11.18
C TRP A 164 2.61 14.09 12.42
N PHE A 165 2.53 12.87 12.96
CA PHE A 165 1.93 12.65 14.28
C PHE A 165 2.71 13.42 15.36
N SER A 166 4.04 13.29 15.41
CA SER A 166 4.88 14.02 16.35
C SER A 166 4.75 15.54 16.18
N TYR A 167 4.82 16.05 14.94
CA TYR A 167 4.60 17.47 14.65
C TYR A 167 3.25 17.96 15.19
N GLY A 168 2.15 17.26 14.87
CA GLY A 168 0.82 17.57 15.40
C GLY A 168 0.73 17.49 16.92
N PHE A 169 1.42 16.53 17.55
CA PHE A 169 1.46 16.37 19.00
C PHE A 169 2.16 17.55 19.70
N PHE A 170 3.35 17.95 19.24
CA PHE A 170 4.08 19.11 19.81
C PHE A 170 3.35 20.44 19.55
N GLN A 171 2.79 20.61 18.34
CA GLN A 171 1.91 21.75 18.00
C GLN A 171 0.56 21.72 18.75
N LYS A 172 0.22 20.62 19.45
CA LYS A 172 -1.07 20.37 20.12
C LYS A 172 -2.27 20.42 19.15
N ASP A 173 -2.03 20.17 17.87
CA ASP A 173 -3.04 20.11 16.82
C ASP A 173 -3.51 18.67 16.57
N ILE A 174 -4.69 18.39 17.13
CA ILE A 174 -5.40 17.11 16.95
C ILE A 174 -5.81 16.85 15.49
N TYR A 175 -6.00 17.89 14.67
CA TYR A 175 -6.40 17.74 13.26
C TYR A 175 -5.27 17.16 12.41
N ILE A 176 -4.02 17.40 12.79
CA ILE A 176 -2.84 16.78 12.17
C ILE A 176 -2.55 15.42 12.80
N ALA A 177 -2.59 15.32 14.14
CA ALA A 177 -2.23 14.08 14.83
C ALA A 177 -3.18 12.91 14.50
N LEU A 178 -4.50 13.14 14.50
CA LEU A 178 -5.53 12.11 14.36
C LEU A 178 -5.44 11.28 13.05
N PRO A 179 -5.39 11.86 11.84
CA PRO A 179 -5.24 11.07 10.61
C PRO A 179 -3.88 10.35 10.54
N ASN A 180 -2.84 10.90 11.16
CA ASN A 180 -1.51 10.29 11.15
C ASN A 180 -1.40 9.06 12.08
N VAL A 181 -2.18 8.98 13.17
CA VAL A 181 -2.34 7.72 13.94
C VAL A 181 -2.88 6.59 13.06
N LEU A 182 -3.88 6.90 12.22
CA LEU A 182 -4.45 5.93 11.27
C LEU A 182 -3.46 5.58 10.15
N GLY A 183 -2.73 6.56 9.62
CA GLY A 183 -1.66 6.34 8.64
C GLY A 183 -0.55 5.43 9.16
N PHE A 184 -0.12 5.62 10.41
CA PHE A 184 0.84 4.75 11.08
C PHE A 184 0.28 3.32 11.24
N ALA A 185 -0.95 3.18 11.73
CA ALA A 185 -1.59 1.87 11.90
C ALA A 185 -1.69 1.10 10.57
N PHE A 186 -2.12 1.75 9.49
CA PHE A 186 -2.17 1.13 8.16
C PHE A 186 -0.77 0.80 7.62
N GLY A 187 0.23 1.67 7.81
CA GLY A 187 1.61 1.41 7.39
C GLY A 187 2.24 0.18 8.08
N ILE A 188 2.01 0.02 9.38
CA ILE A 188 2.41 -1.18 10.14
C ILE A 188 1.73 -2.43 9.57
N ILE A 189 0.41 -2.39 9.32
CA ILE A 189 -0.34 -3.52 8.75
C ILE A 189 0.17 -3.86 7.34
N GLN A 190 0.47 -2.87 6.50
CA GLN A 190 1.06 -3.08 5.17
C GLN A 190 2.42 -3.78 5.24
N MET A 191 3.31 -3.37 6.15
CA MET A 191 4.61 -4.03 6.33
C MET A 191 4.49 -5.48 6.84
N ILE A 192 3.53 -5.76 7.73
CA ILE A 192 3.23 -7.12 8.21
C ILE A 192 2.69 -7.99 7.06
N LEU A 193 1.72 -7.49 6.29
CA LEU A 193 1.18 -8.19 5.11
C LEU A 193 2.26 -8.46 4.06
N TYR A 194 3.14 -7.48 3.81
CA TYR A 194 4.28 -7.64 2.90
C TYR A 194 5.21 -8.78 3.35
N ALA A 195 5.57 -8.83 4.63
CA ALA A 195 6.45 -9.87 5.18
C ALA A 195 5.84 -11.27 5.04
N ILE A 196 4.55 -11.42 5.38
CA ILE A 196 3.81 -12.69 5.28
C ILE A 196 3.75 -13.17 3.82
N TYR A 197 3.22 -12.34 2.91
CA TYR A 197 2.97 -12.78 1.53
C TYR A 197 4.24 -12.88 0.69
N ARG A 198 5.29 -12.09 0.96
CA ARG A 198 6.62 -12.30 0.34
C ARG A 198 7.25 -13.62 0.76
N ARG A 199 7.09 -14.05 2.03
CA ARG A 199 7.56 -15.36 2.51
C ARG A 199 6.77 -16.51 1.87
N HIS A 200 5.45 -16.37 1.75
CA HIS A 200 4.60 -17.32 1.05
C HIS A 200 5.00 -17.50 -0.41
N ALA A 201 5.12 -16.40 -1.18
CA ALA A 201 5.53 -16.44 -2.58
C ALA A 201 6.90 -17.11 -2.76
N LYS A 202 7.90 -16.76 -1.93
CA LYS A 202 9.21 -17.44 -1.93
C LYS A 202 9.11 -18.94 -1.70
N LYS A 203 8.24 -19.40 -0.78
CA LYS A 203 8.06 -20.84 -0.53
C LYS A 203 7.51 -21.52 -1.80
N VAL A 204 6.42 -21.01 -2.37
CA VAL A 204 5.80 -21.60 -3.59
C VAL A 204 6.81 -21.69 -4.75
N THR A 205 7.63 -20.66 -4.98
CA THR A 205 8.66 -20.69 -6.04
C THR A 205 9.80 -21.69 -5.77
N LEU A 206 10.06 -22.07 -4.51
CA LEU A 206 11.04 -23.12 -4.18
C LEU A 206 10.44 -24.52 -4.35
N GLU A 207 9.23 -24.73 -3.80
CA GLU A 207 8.47 -25.98 -3.91
C GLU A 207 8.17 -26.35 -5.38
N GLN A 208 7.97 -25.35 -6.26
CA GLN A 208 7.77 -25.59 -7.70
C GLN A 208 9.07 -25.96 -8.44
N LYS A 209 10.24 -25.46 -8.00
CA LYS A 209 11.52 -25.71 -8.68
C LYS A 209 12.14 -27.06 -8.33
N LEU A 210 11.93 -27.57 -7.12
CA LEU A 210 12.41 -28.90 -6.71
C LEU A 210 11.97 -30.02 -7.68
N PRO A 211 10.68 -30.21 -8.00
CA PRO A 211 10.25 -31.26 -8.91
C PRO A 211 10.67 -30.99 -10.36
N GLU A 212 10.69 -29.72 -10.81
CA GLU A 212 11.14 -29.36 -12.16
C GLU A 212 12.62 -29.75 -12.37
N GLN A 213 13.48 -29.49 -11.39
CA GLN A 213 14.88 -29.91 -11.41
C GLN A 213 15.06 -31.43 -11.28
N ALA A 214 14.26 -32.11 -10.45
CA ALA A 214 14.31 -33.57 -10.31
C ALA A 214 13.90 -34.28 -11.62
N ILE A 215 12.86 -33.76 -12.30
CA ILE A 215 12.38 -34.25 -13.59
C ILE A 215 13.44 -34.09 -14.68
N ASP A 216 14.13 -32.95 -14.75
CA ASP A 216 15.19 -32.76 -15.76
C ASP A 216 16.44 -33.60 -15.49
N ILE A 217 16.81 -33.84 -14.22
CA ILE A 217 17.85 -34.81 -13.87
C ILE A 217 17.46 -36.22 -14.32
N ALA A 218 16.22 -36.66 -14.04
CA ALA A 218 15.72 -37.97 -14.46
C ALA A 218 15.73 -38.15 -16.00
N LYS A 219 15.42 -37.09 -16.77
CA LYS A 219 15.53 -37.10 -18.24
C LYS A 219 16.97 -37.27 -18.73
N LEU A 220 17.94 -36.63 -18.08
CA LEU A 220 19.37 -36.77 -18.44
C LEU A 220 19.94 -38.14 -18.06
N SER A 221 19.41 -38.78 -17.00
CA SER A 221 19.87 -40.10 -16.55
C SER A 221 19.28 -41.29 -17.34
N ALA A 222 18.32 -41.08 -18.23
CA ALA A 222 17.64 -42.14 -18.97
C ALA A 222 18.19 -42.31 -20.42
N PRO A 223 18.89 -43.41 -20.75
CA PRO A 223 19.23 -43.72 -22.15
C PRO A 223 17.94 -44.05 -22.93
N GLY A 224 17.63 -43.25 -23.96
CA GLY A 224 16.29 -43.20 -24.52
C GLY A 224 15.90 -44.37 -25.45
N VAL A 225 14.80 -45.06 -25.11
CA VAL A 225 13.87 -45.72 -26.04
C VAL A 225 12.43 -45.51 -25.52
N HIS A 226 11.46 -45.29 -26.41
CA HIS A 226 10.03 -45.12 -26.12
C HIS A 226 9.25 -46.46 -26.19
N PRO A 227 8.00 -46.62 -25.66
CA PRO A 227 7.04 -45.55 -25.33
C PRO A 227 6.24 -45.67 -24.00
N ILE A 228 6.22 -44.57 -23.24
CA ILE A 228 5.04 -43.89 -22.65
C ILE A 228 4.17 -44.61 -21.58
N ALA A 229 3.97 -45.93 -21.59
CA ALA A 229 2.90 -46.57 -20.80
C ALA A 229 3.20 -46.75 -19.29
N THR A 230 4.43 -47.06 -18.90
CA THR A 230 4.77 -47.55 -17.54
C THR A 230 5.29 -46.47 -16.57
N GLN A 231 5.77 -45.35 -17.10
CA GLN A 231 6.59 -44.40 -16.30
C GLN A 231 5.80 -43.66 -15.22
N SER A 232 4.47 -43.57 -15.33
CA SER A 232 3.58 -43.02 -14.30
C SER A 232 3.45 -43.90 -13.06
N GLU A 233 3.63 -45.22 -13.18
CA GLU A 233 3.51 -46.15 -12.05
C GLU A 233 4.79 -46.13 -11.19
N GLU A 234 5.97 -46.11 -11.81
CA GLU A 234 7.25 -45.91 -11.09
C GLU A 234 7.31 -44.56 -10.36
N ILE A 235 6.85 -43.47 -10.99
CA ILE A 235 6.83 -42.14 -10.36
C ILE A 235 5.89 -42.12 -9.13
N ASN A 236 4.74 -42.81 -9.21
CA ASN A 236 3.84 -42.93 -8.06
C ASN A 236 4.47 -43.78 -6.93
N MET A 237 5.11 -44.91 -7.23
CA MET A 237 5.84 -45.70 -6.24
C MET A 237 6.94 -44.91 -5.53
N ILE A 238 7.70 -44.09 -6.27
CA ILE A 238 8.76 -43.24 -5.70
C ILE A 238 8.16 -42.16 -4.78
N MET A 239 7.02 -41.56 -5.15
CA MET A 239 6.30 -40.60 -4.31
C MET A 239 5.72 -41.23 -3.04
N GLU A 240 5.17 -42.45 -3.10
CA GLU A 240 4.70 -43.15 -1.90
C GLU A 240 5.87 -43.58 -0.99
N GLY A 241 6.99 -44.03 -1.55
CA GLY A 241 8.20 -44.36 -0.79
C GLY A 241 8.74 -43.16 0.00
N LEU A 242 8.84 -41.99 -0.65
CA LEU A 242 9.28 -40.75 0.00
C LEU A 242 8.29 -40.19 1.04
N SER A 243 7.06 -40.73 1.12
CA SER A 243 6.11 -40.39 2.18
C SER A 243 6.39 -41.11 3.51
N GLN A 244 7.23 -42.15 3.53
CA GLN A 244 7.43 -42.98 4.73
C GLN A 244 8.54 -42.47 5.67
N ASP A 245 9.45 -41.61 5.20
CA ASP A 245 10.55 -41.02 5.99
C ASP A 245 10.13 -39.80 6.83
N ALA A 246 8.84 -39.67 7.17
CA ALA A 246 8.39 -38.75 8.21
C ALA A 246 8.66 -39.38 9.61
N PRO A 247 9.56 -38.81 10.44
CA PRO A 247 10.03 -39.48 11.65
C PRO A 247 8.90 -39.67 12.68
N THR A 248 8.59 -40.93 12.98
CA THR A 248 7.53 -41.32 13.92
C THR A 248 7.95 -41.11 15.38
N ALA A 249 7.57 -39.97 15.95
CA ALA A 249 7.58 -39.77 17.40
C ALA A 249 6.58 -40.74 18.06
N ARG A 250 7.07 -41.67 18.89
CA ARG A 250 6.28 -42.82 19.35
C ARG A 250 5.73 -42.68 20.77
N ALA A 251 4.43 -42.91 20.90
CA ALA A 251 3.66 -43.22 22.11
C ALA A 251 3.55 -42.12 23.21
N GLY A 252 2.31 -41.64 23.42
CA GLY A 252 1.92 -40.67 24.46
C GLY A 252 0.51 -40.87 25.06
N ASP A 253 -0.04 -42.09 24.90
CA ASP A 253 -1.24 -42.63 25.57
C ASP A 253 -2.66 -42.05 25.23
N LYS A 254 -3.66 -42.95 25.35
CA LYS A 254 -5.14 -42.81 25.45
C LYS A 254 -6.02 -42.42 24.24
N SER A 255 -6.99 -43.33 24.01
CA SER A 255 -8.41 -43.10 23.65
C SER A 255 -8.88 -43.20 22.18
N MET A 256 -9.20 -44.45 21.79
CA MET A 256 -10.38 -44.90 21.01
C MET A 256 -11.26 -43.87 20.27
N ALA A 257 -11.38 -44.03 18.94
CA ALA A 257 -12.64 -44.33 18.23
C ALA A 257 -12.35 -44.75 16.76
N SER A 258 -13.27 -45.49 16.12
CA SER A 258 -13.10 -45.97 14.73
C SER A 258 -13.92 -45.12 13.74
N PRO A 259 -13.37 -44.74 12.56
CA PRO A 259 -14.09 -43.96 11.56
C PRO A 259 -14.95 -44.85 10.65
N ASN A 260 -16.28 -44.69 10.68
CA ASN A 260 -17.18 -45.45 9.79
C ASN A 260 -18.45 -44.67 9.37
N GLU A 261 -18.37 -43.34 9.24
CA GLU A 261 -19.56 -42.48 9.09
C GLU A 261 -19.41 -41.33 8.05
N ILE A 262 -18.45 -41.41 7.11
CA ILE A 262 -18.30 -40.41 6.03
C ILE A 262 -18.16 -41.09 4.65
N LEU A 263 -19.16 -41.89 4.27
CA LEU A 263 -19.38 -42.28 2.86
C LEU A 263 -20.87 -42.46 2.51
N MET A 264 -21.68 -41.46 2.86
CA MET A 264 -23.03 -41.28 2.30
C MET A 264 -23.25 -39.81 1.95
N ILE A 265 -24.20 -39.55 1.03
CA ILE A 265 -24.62 -38.22 0.55
C ILE A 265 -23.50 -37.46 -0.20
N LYS A 266 -23.18 -37.94 -1.40
CA LYS A 266 -22.68 -37.08 -2.49
C LYS A 266 -23.25 -37.49 -3.86
N CYS A 267 -24.58 -37.42 -4.02
CA CYS A 267 -25.25 -37.38 -5.32
C CYS A 267 -26.73 -36.97 -5.19
N GLY A 268 -27.25 -36.26 -6.20
CA GLY A 268 -28.68 -36.18 -6.53
C GLY A 268 -29.54 -35.14 -5.78
N GLU A 269 -30.05 -34.17 -6.55
CA GLU A 269 -31.43 -33.62 -6.51
C GLU A 269 -31.92 -32.93 -5.19
N VAL A 270 -32.67 -31.82 -5.22
CA VAL A 270 -33.40 -31.09 -6.29
C VAL A 270 -32.98 -29.62 -6.32
#